data_AF-A0A2N5I130-F1
#
_entry.id   AF-A0A2N5I130-F1
#
_cell.length_a   1.000
_cell.length_b   1.000
_cell.length_c   1.000
_cell.angle_alpha   90.00
_cell.angle_beta   90.00
_cell.angle_gamma   90.00
#
_symmetry.space_group_name_H-M   'P 1'
#
loop_
_entity.id
_entity.type
_entity.pdbx_description
1 polymer ?
#
loop_
_entity_poly.entity_id
_entity_poly.type
_entity_poly.pdbx_seq_one_letter_code
_entity_poly.pdbx_strand_id
1 'polypeptide(L)' 'IDYYNYRCIKAKLKGLSPVQYRVQTLQAA' A
#
# COMPACT_ATOMS: atom_id res chain seq x y z
N ILE A 1 12.86 11.31 5.00
CA ILE A 1 11.97 10.68 3.99
C ILE A 1 10.93 9.75 4.64
N ASP A 2 11.20 9.28 5.86
CA ASP A 2 10.41 8.27 6.56
C ASP A 2 9.02 8.75 7.04
N TYR A 3 8.91 10.03 7.43
CA TYR A 3 7.67 10.59 7.96
C TYR A 3 6.51 10.59 6.94
N TYR A 4 6.79 10.92 5.68
CA TYR A 4 5.78 10.92 4.61
C TYR A 4 5.49 9.50 4.11
N ASN A 5 6.54 8.66 4.02
CA ASN A 5 6.42 7.31 3.48
C ASN A 5 5.61 6.39 4.40
N TYR A 6 5.77 6.51 5.73
CA TYR A 6 4.95 5.77 6.70
C TYR A 6 3.46 6.11 6.57
N ARG A 7 3.12 7.40 6.40
CA ARG A 7 1.73 7.85 6.23
C ARG A 7 1.12 7.29 4.94
N CYS A 8 1.87 7.33 3.83
CA CYS A 8 1.41 6.80 2.55
C CYS A 8 1.24 5.28 2.57
N ILE A 9 2.17 4.53 3.15
CA ILE A 9 2.07 3.06 3.23
C ILE A 9 0.85 2.66 4.06
N LYS A 10 0.62 3.31 5.21
CA LYS A 10 -0.56 3.04 6.04
C LYS A 10 -1.87 3.33 5.29
N ALA A 11 -1.90 4.41 4.52
CA ALA A 11 -3.06 4.79 3.71
C ALA A 11 -3.27 3.90 2.48
N LYS A 12 -2.19 3.33 1.91
CA LYS A 12 -2.25 2.36 0.80
C LYS A 12 -2.74 0.99 1.26
N LEU A 13 -2.27 0.56 2.43
CA LEU A 13 -2.59 -0.73 3.03
C LEU A 13 -3.96 -0.74 3.75
N LYS A 14 -5.01 -0.07 3.24
CA LYS A 14 -6.35 0.08 3.88
C LYS A 14 -6.98 -1.26 4.33
N GLY A 15 -6.53 -1.82 5.45
CA GLY A 15 -6.89 -3.18 5.87
C GLY A 15 -6.26 -4.30 5.01
N LEU A 16 -5.29 -4.00 4.15
CA LEU A 16 -4.66 -4.97 3.24
C LEU A 16 -3.27 -5.35 3.73
N SER A 17 -2.91 -6.62 3.58
CA SER A 17 -1.52 -7.02 3.71
C SER A 17 -0.68 -6.45 2.55
N PRO A 18 0.64 -6.27 2.73
CA PRO A 18 1.51 -5.79 1.66
C PRO A 18 1.50 -6.66 0.39
N VAL A 19 1.15 -7.94 0.50
CA VAL A 19 1.02 -8.84 -0.66
C VAL A 19 -0.30 -8.59 -1.39
N GLN A 20 -1.41 -8.50 -0.65
CA GLN A 20 -2.74 -8.22 -1.22
C GLN A 20 -2.77 -6.88 -1.96
N TYR A 21 -2.19 -5.83 -1.36
CA TYR A 21 -2.10 -4.52 -2.00
C TYR A 21 -1.33 -4.56 -3.33
N ARG A 22 -0.22 -5.31 -3.39
CA ARG A 22 0.58 -5.44 -4.62
C ARG A 22 -0.17 -6.20 -5.70
N VAL A 23 -0.82 -7.31 -5.37
CA VAL A 23 -1.61 -8.10 -6.32
C VAL A 23 -2.76 -7.26 -6.89
N GLN A 24 -3.49 -6.54 -6.03
CA GLN A 24 -4.55 -5.62 -6.49
C GLN A 24 -4.02 -4.54 -7.42
N THR A 25 -2.88 -3.93 -7.08
CA THR A 25 -2.26 -2.88 -7.91
C THR A 25 -1.84 -3.41 -9.28
N LEU A 26 -1.33 -4.65 -9.34
CA LEU A 26 -0.93 -5.30 -10.59
C LEU A 26 -2.11 -5.73 -11.46
N GLN A 27 -3.25 -6.04 -10.85
CA GLN A 27 -4.48 -6.40 -11.57
C GLN A 27 -5.30 -5.19 -12.03
N ALA A 28 -5.14 -4.04 -11.36
CA ALA A 28 -5.85 -2.81 -11.68
C ALA A 28 -5.12 -1.92 -12.71
N ALA A 29 -3.92 -2.32 -13.15
CA ALA A 29 -3.13 -1.69 -14.20
C ALA A 29 -3.39 -2.37 -15.55
#